data_AF-A0A128A199-F1
#
_entry.id   AF-A0A128A199-F1
#
_cell.length_a   1.000
_cell.length_b   1.000
_cell.length_c   1.000
_cell.angle_alpha   90.00
_cell.angle_beta   90.00
_cell.angle_gamma   90.00
#
_symmetry.space_group_name_H-M   'P 1'
#
loop_
_entity.id
_entity.type
_entity.pdbx_description
1 polymer ?
#
loop_
_entity_poly.entity_id
_entity_poly.type
_entity_poly.pdbx_seq_one_letter_code
_entity_poly.pdbx_strand_id
1 'polypeptide(L)'
;MVEFLTKYPKTMSFLDGKSDKVKVDTKGVEQLTIVVKKSVEEMLKIFSNEGFTHVKFEHKQETQIGSGLSLKLKKPWEMHVRLLEMKKGLVAIQAEVEVSRDYLQHLFCQRTPVFYEIETLLKKHQIEYKIWNERIRKYVNTVLDNYKVKLTTPSFPVLAWKPMVYVISTIGVLYLFKYLMTV
;
A
#
# COMPACT_ATOMS: atom_id res chain seq x y z
N MET A 1 20.50 -1.22 -8.51
CA MET A 1 19.03 -1.40 -8.56
C MET A 1 18.48 -1.23 -7.14
N VAL A 2 17.43 -0.43 -6.91
CA VAL A 2 16.91 -0.19 -5.54
C VAL A 2 15.86 -1.24 -5.21
N GLU A 3 16.28 -2.30 -4.55
CA GLU A 3 15.38 -3.38 -4.15
C GLU A 3 14.64 -3.01 -2.85
N PHE A 4 13.37 -3.42 -2.76
CA PHE A 4 12.63 -3.37 -1.48
C PHE A 4 12.47 -4.80 -0.96
N LEU A 5 12.99 -5.04 0.23
CA LEU A 5 12.95 -6.34 0.90
C LEU A 5 12.01 -6.24 2.09
N THR A 6 10.99 -7.10 2.11
CA THR A 6 10.04 -7.20 3.21
C THR A 6 9.77 -8.66 3.56
N LYS A 7 9.14 -8.87 4.71
CA LYS A 7 8.66 -10.18 5.17
C LYS A 7 7.14 -10.15 5.16
N TYR A 8 6.54 -11.30 4.88
CA TYR A 8 5.08 -11.43 4.94
C TYR A 8 4.68 -12.74 5.60
N PRO A 9 3.64 -12.80 6.45
CA PRO A 9 3.18 -14.05 7.03
C PRO A 9 2.92 -15.13 5.98
N LYS A 10 3.48 -16.32 6.19
CA LYS A 10 3.33 -17.49 5.30
C LYS A 10 2.39 -18.51 5.88
N THR A 11 2.71 -19.00 7.07
CA THR A 11 1.94 -20.04 7.75
C THR A 11 1.40 -19.45 9.05
N MET A 12 0.11 -19.60 9.30
CA MET A 12 -0.58 -19.01 10.44
C MET A 12 -1.39 -20.07 11.17
N SER A 13 -1.41 -20.02 12.49
CA SER A 13 -2.29 -20.82 13.32
C SER A 13 -3.51 -20.02 13.76
N PHE A 14 -4.64 -20.70 13.91
CA PHE A 14 -5.90 -20.12 14.38
C PHE A 14 -6.25 -20.62 15.77
N LEU A 15 -7.26 -20.00 16.38
CA LEU A 15 -7.73 -20.35 17.73
C LEU A 15 -8.21 -21.80 17.88
N ASP A 16 -8.55 -22.47 16.77
CA ASP A 16 -8.95 -23.88 16.74
C ASP A 16 -7.76 -24.85 16.64
N GLY A 17 -6.52 -24.35 16.75
CA GLY A 17 -5.29 -25.14 16.65
C GLY A 17 -4.93 -25.56 15.22
N LYS A 18 -5.76 -25.26 14.22
CA LYS A 18 -5.46 -25.54 12.81
C LYS A 18 -4.48 -24.51 12.28
N SER A 19 -3.68 -24.91 11.31
CA SER A 19 -2.80 -24.01 10.57
C SER A 19 -3.21 -23.95 9.10
N ASP A 20 -3.00 -22.79 8.50
CA ASP A 20 -3.26 -22.55 7.07
C ASP A 20 -2.16 -21.66 6.50
N LYS A 21 -1.99 -21.74 5.18
CA LYS A 21 -1.00 -20.96 4.44
C LYS A 21 -1.68 -19.82 3.69
N VAL A 22 -1.04 -18.66 3.77
CA VAL A 22 -1.35 -17.50 2.90
C VAL A 22 -1.09 -17.92 1.46
N LYS A 23 -2.11 -17.77 0.60
CA LYS A 23 -2.01 -18.12 -0.81
C LYS A 23 -1.20 -17.06 -1.56
N VAL A 24 -0.47 -17.53 -2.55
CA VAL A 24 0.23 -16.69 -3.53
C VAL A 24 -0.32 -17.07 -4.89
N ASP A 25 -0.93 -16.11 -5.58
CA ASP A 25 -1.45 -16.26 -6.93
C ASP A 25 -0.70 -15.37 -7.92
N THR A 26 -1.13 -15.34 -9.18
CA THR A 26 -0.53 -14.49 -10.22
C THR A 26 -0.77 -12.99 -9.98
N LYS A 27 -1.74 -12.63 -9.13
CA LYS A 27 -2.07 -11.25 -8.76
C LYS A 27 -1.37 -10.81 -7.48
N GLY A 28 -0.78 -11.73 -6.72
CA GLY A 28 0.11 -11.46 -5.59
C GLY A 28 -0.10 -12.36 -4.40
N VAL A 29 0.35 -11.87 -3.26
CA VAL A 29 0.13 -12.51 -1.97
C VAL A 29 -1.24 -12.09 -1.46
N GLU A 30 -1.97 -13.01 -0.86
CA GLU A 30 -3.25 -12.72 -0.20
C GLU A 30 -3.09 -11.64 0.89
N GLN A 31 -3.99 -10.66 0.90
CA GLN A 31 -3.99 -9.54 1.84
C GLN A 31 -4.54 -9.97 3.22
N LEU A 32 -3.71 -9.83 4.24
CA LEU A 32 -4.09 -9.88 5.64
C LEU A 32 -4.46 -8.48 6.13
N THR A 33 -5.47 -8.44 7.00
CA THR A 33 -6.02 -7.20 7.55
C THR A 33 -5.66 -7.09 9.03
N ILE A 34 -5.07 -5.97 9.43
CA ILE A 34 -4.79 -5.68 10.83
C ILE A 34 -6.01 -4.97 11.42
N VAL A 35 -6.56 -5.50 12.50
CA VAL A 35 -7.76 -4.97 13.16
C VAL A 35 -7.35 -4.35 14.49
N VAL A 36 -7.71 -3.08 14.69
CA VAL A 36 -7.43 -2.34 15.91
C VAL A 36 -8.72 -1.84 16.55
N LYS A 37 -8.72 -1.75 17.88
CA LYS A 37 -9.83 -1.20 18.67
C LYS A 37 -9.52 0.25 19.08
N LYS A 38 -9.30 1.11 18.08
CA LYS A 38 -8.98 2.54 18.24
C LYS A 38 -9.83 3.36 17.27
N SER A 39 -10.07 4.62 17.59
CA SER A 39 -10.84 5.50 16.69
C SER A 39 -10.04 5.80 15.42
N VAL A 40 -10.76 6.05 14.33
CA VAL A 40 -10.13 6.41 13.05
C VAL A 40 -9.29 7.68 13.19
N GLU A 41 -9.79 8.67 13.92
CA GLU A 41 -9.10 9.94 14.17
C GLU A 41 -7.78 9.75 14.90
N GLU A 42 -7.74 8.88 15.91
CA GLU A 42 -6.51 8.55 16.64
C GLU A 42 -5.51 7.84 15.71
N MET A 43 -5.99 6.90 14.89
CA MET A 43 -5.15 6.25 13.89
C MET A 43 -4.57 7.24 12.88
N LEU A 44 -5.40 8.15 12.34
CA LEU A 44 -4.96 9.19 11.40
C LEU A 44 -3.89 10.10 12.01
N LYS A 45 -4.05 10.48 13.28
CA LYS A 45 -3.05 11.27 14.01
C LYS A 45 -1.72 10.54 14.14
N ILE A 46 -1.76 9.26 14.49
CA ILE A 46 -0.56 8.41 14.61
C ILE A 46 0.14 8.26 13.26
N PHE A 47 -0.60 7.92 12.20
CA PHE A 47 -0.03 7.82 10.87
C PHE A 47 0.57 9.15 10.40
N SER A 48 -0.11 10.27 10.64
CA SER A 48 0.41 11.60 10.29
C SER A 48 1.71 11.92 11.02
N ASN A 49 1.84 11.54 12.30
CA ASN A 49 3.08 11.71 13.07
C ASN A 49 4.25 10.86 12.54
N GLU A 50 3.96 9.71 11.91
CA GLU A 50 4.96 8.87 11.24
C GLU A 50 5.28 9.34 9.81
N GLY A 51 4.72 10.48 9.38
CA GLY A 51 5.00 11.10 8.09
C GLY A 51 4.09 10.64 6.95
N PHE A 52 3.00 9.94 7.24
CA PHE A 52 2.01 9.61 6.22
C PHE A 52 1.23 10.85 5.81
N THR A 53 0.89 10.91 4.53
CA THR A 53 0.08 11.98 3.93
C THR A 53 -1.21 11.42 3.36
N HIS A 54 -2.26 12.24 3.35
CA HIS A 54 -3.52 11.87 2.72
C HIS A 54 -3.40 11.82 1.21
N VAL A 55 -3.90 10.75 0.61
CA VAL A 55 -3.95 10.56 -0.84
C VAL A 55 -5.31 10.06 -1.28
N LYS A 56 -5.76 10.59 -2.43
CA LYS A 56 -6.88 10.00 -3.15
C LYS A 56 -6.38 8.80 -3.94
N PHE A 57 -6.82 7.60 -3.57
CA PHE A 57 -6.59 6.38 -4.33
C PHE A 57 -7.45 6.38 -5.60
N GLU A 58 -6.94 5.76 -6.65
CA GLU A 58 -7.63 5.60 -7.93
C GLU A 58 -8.92 4.79 -7.77
N HIS A 59 -8.87 3.77 -6.92
CA HIS A 59 -9.98 2.87 -6.64
C HIS A 59 -10.28 2.92 -5.14
N LYS A 60 -11.39 3.58 -4.77
CA LYS A 60 -11.87 3.60 -3.40
C LYS A 60 -12.66 2.32 -3.13
N GLN A 61 -12.30 1.58 -2.08
CA GLN A 61 -13.10 0.42 -1.65
C GLN A 61 -14.39 0.88 -0.96
N GLU A 62 -15.46 0.09 -1.04
CA GLU A 62 -16.78 0.45 -0.49
C GLU A 62 -16.75 0.71 1.02
N THR A 63 -15.96 -0.10 1.76
CA THR A 63 -15.79 0.02 3.21
C THR A 63 -14.67 0.99 3.62
N GLN A 64 -14.07 1.71 2.66
CA GLN A 64 -12.95 2.61 2.94
C GLN A 64 -13.40 3.89 3.63
N ILE A 65 -12.80 4.13 4.78
CA ILE A 65 -13.02 5.33 5.58
C ILE A 65 -12.15 6.46 5.02
N GLY A 66 -12.80 7.55 4.60
CA GLY A 66 -12.11 8.75 4.14
C GLY A 66 -11.20 8.54 2.92
N SER A 67 -10.04 9.20 2.96
CA SER A 67 -8.98 9.07 1.95
C SER A 67 -7.95 8.03 2.36
N GLY A 68 -7.14 7.60 1.39
CA GLY A 68 -5.98 6.77 1.65
C GLY A 68 -4.87 7.51 2.38
N LEU A 69 -3.94 6.77 2.94
CA LEU A 69 -2.69 7.29 3.47
C LEU A 69 -1.53 6.77 2.62
N SER A 70 -0.52 7.61 2.40
CA SER A 70 0.72 7.23 1.71
C SER A 70 1.95 7.64 2.49
N LEU A 71 2.98 6.81 2.46
CA LEU A 71 4.32 7.14 2.93
C LEU A 71 5.31 6.91 1.79
N LYS A 72 6.05 7.95 1.41
CA LYS A 72 7.12 7.82 0.41
C LYS A 72 8.31 7.09 1.04
N LEU A 73 8.67 5.95 0.46
CA LEU A 73 9.85 5.20 0.85
C LEU A 73 11.03 5.62 -0.03
N LYS A 74 12.13 4.85 0.03
CA LYS A 74 13.24 5.04 -0.90
C LYS A 74 12.73 4.85 -2.33
N LYS A 75 13.00 5.83 -3.20
CA LYS A 75 12.58 5.81 -4.62
C LYS A 75 12.93 4.45 -5.26
N PRO A 76 12.01 3.84 -6.02
CA PRO A 76 10.73 4.40 -6.47
C PRO A 76 9.52 4.01 -5.60
N TRP A 77 9.73 3.49 -4.40
CA TRP A 77 8.68 2.82 -3.62
C TRP A 77 7.82 3.79 -2.81
N GLU A 78 6.53 3.47 -2.70
CA GLU A 78 5.56 4.18 -1.87
C GLU A 78 4.69 3.15 -1.15
N MET A 79 4.48 3.34 0.14
CA MET A 79 3.59 2.50 0.94
C MET A 79 2.24 3.17 1.05
N HIS A 80 1.19 2.45 0.70
CA HIS A 80 -0.20 2.88 0.79
C HIS A 80 -0.89 2.15 1.92
N VAL A 81 -1.68 2.88 2.69
CA VAL A 81 -2.47 2.34 3.80
C VAL A 81 -3.92 2.75 3.61
N ARG A 82 -4.81 1.75 3.70
CA ARG A 82 -6.26 1.90 3.71
C ARG A 82 -6.79 1.62 5.10
N LEU A 83 -7.62 2.53 5.58
CA LEU A 83 -8.45 2.31 6.76
C LEU A 83 -9.85 1.89 6.29
N LEU A 84 -10.33 0.78 6.81
CA LEU A 84 -11.60 0.17 6.46
C LEU A 84 -12.47 0.06 7.71
N GLU A 85 -13.76 0.30 7.55
CA GLU A 85 -14.73 0.15 8.64
C GLU A 85 -15.11 -1.32 8.81
N MET A 86 -14.94 -1.84 10.03
CA MET A 86 -15.47 -3.14 10.42
C MET A 86 -16.64 -2.99 11.39
N LYS A 87 -17.49 -4.02 11.41
CA LYS A 87 -18.61 -4.11 12.36
C LYS A 87 -18.09 -3.97 13.80
N LYS A 88 -18.88 -3.30 14.66
CA LYS A 88 -18.62 -3.05 16.09
C LYS A 88 -17.56 -1.96 16.37
N GLY A 89 -17.38 -0.99 15.47
CA GLY A 89 -16.48 0.14 15.69
C GLY A 89 -14.99 -0.25 15.68
N LEU A 90 -14.66 -1.36 15.02
CA LEU A 90 -13.29 -1.80 14.81
C LEU A 90 -12.77 -1.19 13.51
N VAL A 91 -11.49 -0.82 13.50
CA VAL A 91 -10.83 -0.29 12.31
C VAL A 91 -9.94 -1.37 11.73
N ALA A 92 -10.16 -1.68 10.47
CA ALA A 92 -9.31 -2.56 9.68
C ALA A 92 -8.26 -1.73 8.93
N ILE A 93 -7.04 -2.23 8.89
CA ILE A 93 -5.89 -1.59 8.26
C ILE A 93 -5.33 -2.56 7.24
N GLN A 94 -5.33 -2.14 5.99
CA GLN A 94 -4.66 -2.83 4.89
C GLN A 94 -3.53 -1.96 4.39
N ALA A 95 -2.36 -2.55 4.20
CA ALA A 95 -1.19 -1.86 3.69
C ALA A 95 -0.58 -2.60 2.52
N GLU A 96 -0.14 -1.81 1.54
CA GLU A 96 0.39 -2.27 0.26
C GLU A 96 1.61 -1.40 -0.07
N VAL A 97 2.66 -2.00 -0.63
CA VAL A 97 3.78 -1.26 -1.24
C VAL A 97 3.66 -1.37 -2.75
N GLU A 98 3.78 -0.22 -3.40
CA GLU A 98 3.75 -0.09 -4.85
C GLU A 98 4.81 0.89 -5.35
N VAL A 99 4.94 0.98 -6.67
CA VAL A 99 5.72 2.04 -7.29
C VAL A 99 4.98 3.36 -7.07
N SER A 100 5.71 4.38 -6.61
CA SER A 100 5.16 5.70 -6.31
C SER A 100 4.37 6.25 -7.49
N ARG A 101 3.24 6.89 -7.16
CA ARG A 101 2.33 7.53 -8.12
C ARG A 101 2.96 8.67 -8.92
N ASP A 102 4.15 9.13 -8.51
CA ASP A 102 4.94 10.10 -9.26
C ASP A 102 5.48 9.50 -10.58
N TYR A 103 5.47 8.17 -10.73
CA TYR A 103 6.02 7.45 -11.89
C TYR A 103 4.93 6.73 -12.68
N LEU A 104 4.96 6.78 -14.02
CA LEU A 104 3.95 6.12 -14.86
C LEU A 104 3.79 4.61 -14.58
N GLN A 105 4.86 3.97 -14.12
CA GLN A 105 4.87 2.56 -13.78
C GLN A 105 3.87 2.17 -12.68
N HIS A 106 3.38 3.11 -11.86
CA HIS A 106 2.34 2.81 -10.86
C HIS A 106 1.05 2.23 -11.49
N LEU A 107 0.79 2.53 -12.78
CA LEU A 107 -0.39 2.04 -13.50
C LEU A 107 -0.30 0.56 -13.91
N PHE A 108 0.92 0.01 -13.99
CA PHE A 108 1.16 -1.34 -14.54
C PHE A 108 1.84 -2.27 -13.54
N CYS A 109 2.45 -1.73 -12.49
CA CYS A 109 3.15 -2.53 -11.50
C CYS A 109 2.19 -3.13 -10.47
N GLN A 110 2.52 -4.34 -10.04
CA GLN A 110 1.76 -5.07 -9.04
C GLN A 110 1.96 -4.46 -7.65
N ARG A 111 0.85 -4.35 -6.91
CA ARG A 111 0.84 -3.96 -5.50
C ARG A 111 1.16 -5.19 -4.64
N THR A 112 2.00 -5.01 -3.64
CA THR A 112 2.38 -6.10 -2.74
C THR A 112 1.91 -5.80 -1.33
N PRO A 113 1.15 -6.69 -0.68
CA PRO A 113 0.72 -6.46 0.69
C PRO A 113 1.93 -6.40 1.63
N VAL A 114 1.88 -5.48 2.59
CA VAL A 114 2.85 -5.36 3.67
C VAL A 114 2.17 -5.47 5.02
N PHE A 115 2.86 -6.07 5.98
CA PHE A 115 2.26 -6.41 7.28
C PHE A 115 3.14 -5.94 8.44
N TYR A 116 4.41 -6.35 8.46
CA TYR A 116 5.30 -6.09 9.59
C TYR A 116 5.67 -4.61 9.75
N GLU A 117 5.62 -3.83 8.68
CA GLU A 117 5.83 -2.40 8.66
C GLU A 117 4.78 -1.69 9.51
N ILE A 118 3.51 -2.04 9.31
CA ILE A 118 2.39 -1.52 10.11
C ILE A 118 2.41 -2.12 11.51
N GLU A 119 2.71 -3.41 11.65
CA GLU A 119 2.82 -4.06 12.94
C GLU A 119 3.84 -3.36 13.85
N THR A 120 5.01 -3.02 13.31
CA THR A 120 6.08 -2.32 14.04
C THR A 120 5.64 -0.92 14.45
N LEU A 121 4.95 -0.21 13.56
CA LEU A 121 4.37 1.11 13.85
C LEU A 121 3.35 1.01 14.99
N LEU A 122 2.43 0.06 14.95
CA LEU A 122 1.42 -0.11 16.01
C LEU A 122 2.06 -0.48 17.36
N LYS A 123 3.07 -1.37 17.36
CA LYS A 123 3.83 -1.74 18.56
C LYS A 123 4.55 -0.52 19.17
N LYS A 124 5.15 0.34 18.33
CA LYS A 124 5.81 1.58 18.77
C LYS A 124 4.85 2.51 19.52
N HIS A 125 3.59 2.56 19.10
CA HIS A 125 2.53 3.35 19.74
C HIS A 125 1.71 2.58 20.79
N GLN A 126 2.16 1.37 21.17
CA GLN A 126 1.49 0.52 22.17
C GLN A 126 0.02 0.20 21.84
N ILE A 127 -0.30 0.06 20.55
CA ILE A 127 -1.65 -0.30 20.10
C ILE A 127 -1.78 -1.81 20.01
N GLU A 128 -2.75 -2.36 20.74
CA GLU A 128 -3.16 -3.75 20.58
C GLU A 128 -3.85 -3.95 19.23
N TYR A 129 -3.45 -5.01 18.54
CA TYR A 129 -3.98 -5.39 17.24
C TYR A 129 -4.32 -6.87 17.19
N LYS A 130 -5.25 -7.22 16.31
CA LYS A 130 -5.60 -8.59 15.93
C LYS A 130 -5.41 -8.74 14.44
N ILE A 131 -5.09 -9.96 14.00
CA ILE A 131 -4.88 -10.25 12.59
C ILE A 131 -6.13 -10.97 12.08
N TRP A 132 -6.75 -10.43 11.05
CA TRP A 132 -7.92 -11.00 10.40
C TRP A 132 -7.56 -11.52 9.01
N ASN A 133 -7.91 -12.78 8.74
CA ASN A 133 -7.82 -13.34 7.40
C ASN A 133 -9.22 -13.33 6.77
N GLU A 134 -9.36 -12.58 5.67
CA GLU A 134 -10.65 -12.41 4.98
C GLU A 134 -11.11 -13.66 4.24
N ARG A 135 -10.18 -14.47 3.70
CA ARG A 135 -10.48 -15.69 2.92
C ARG A 135 -11.19 -16.74 3.76
N ILE A 136 -10.64 -17.04 4.94
CA ILE A 136 -11.18 -18.07 5.84
C ILE A 136 -12.09 -17.48 6.92
N ARG A 137 -12.22 -16.15 6.98
CA ARG A 137 -13.03 -15.39 7.95
C ARG A 137 -12.71 -15.76 9.40
N LYS A 138 -11.42 -15.85 9.73
CA LYS A 138 -10.93 -16.19 11.09
C LYS A 138 -9.83 -15.24 11.54
N TYR A 139 -9.73 -15.07 12.85
CA TYR A 139 -8.61 -14.39 13.48
C TYR A 139 -7.42 -15.33 13.60
N VAL A 140 -6.25 -14.82 13.20
CA VAL A 140 -4.97 -15.51 13.35
C VAL A 140 -4.48 -15.34 14.79
N ASN A 141 -4.04 -16.42 15.39
CA ASN A 141 -3.48 -16.44 16.74
C ASN A 141 -1.95 -16.25 16.72
N THR A 142 -1.25 -16.99 15.86
CA THR A 142 0.21 -16.91 15.78
C THR A 142 0.69 -17.08 14.34
N VAL A 143 1.69 -16.31 13.94
CA VAL A 143 2.40 -16.50 12.67
C VAL A 143 3.56 -17.46 12.94
N LEU A 144 3.58 -18.60 12.24
CA LEU A 144 4.60 -19.64 12.39
C LEU A 144 5.82 -19.37 11.50
N ASP A 145 5.55 -19.03 10.24
CA ASP A 145 6.59 -18.81 9.22
C ASP A 145 6.31 -17.58 8.39
N ASN A 146 7.35 -17.07 7.73
CA ASN A 146 7.29 -15.90 6.85
C ASN A 146 7.82 -16.17 5.44
N TYR A 147 7.18 -15.56 4.45
CA TYR A 147 7.74 -15.34 3.13
C TYR A 147 8.79 -14.22 3.19
N LYS A 148 9.86 -14.38 2.41
CA LYS A 148 10.77 -13.29 2.06
C LYS A 148 10.28 -12.72 0.74
N VAL A 149 9.82 -11.48 0.76
CA VAL A 149 9.28 -10.81 -0.42
C VAL A 149 10.32 -9.81 -0.91
N LYS A 150 10.68 -9.93 -2.18
CA LYS A 150 11.65 -9.06 -2.84
C LYS A 150 10.95 -8.36 -4.00
N LEU A 151 10.79 -7.05 -3.89
CA LEU A 151 10.30 -6.22 -4.97
C LEU A 151 11.49 -5.69 -5.77
N THR A 152 11.49 -6.03 -7.05
CA THR A 152 12.47 -5.54 -8.00
C THR A 152 11.88 -4.35 -8.73
N THR A 153 12.70 -3.32 -8.95
CA THR A 153 12.27 -2.18 -9.76
C THR A 153 11.97 -2.66 -11.18
N PRO A 154 11.01 -2.02 -11.87
CA PRO A 154 10.75 -2.31 -13.28
C PRO A 154 12.04 -2.27 -14.11
N SER A 155 12.11 -3.11 -15.14
CA SER A 155 13.27 -3.20 -16.05
C SER A 155 13.54 -1.90 -16.81
N PHE A 156 12.51 -1.04 -16.96
CA PHE A 156 12.63 0.28 -17.57
C PHE A 156 12.82 1.37 -16.50
N PRO A 157 13.63 2.43 -16.75
CA PRO A 157 13.80 3.54 -15.83
C PRO A 157 12.46 4.14 -15.38
N VAL A 158 12.31 4.38 -14.08
CA VAL A 158 11.10 4.99 -13.52
C VAL A 158 10.92 6.40 -14.08
N LEU A 159 9.82 6.62 -14.82
CA LEU A 159 9.59 7.86 -15.56
C LEU A 159 8.65 8.77 -14.79
N ALA A 160 9.18 9.87 -14.28
CA ALA A 160 8.37 10.87 -13.59
C ALA A 160 7.45 11.59 -14.58
N TRP A 161 6.13 11.52 -14.38
CA TRP A 161 5.17 12.05 -15.35
C TRP A 161 5.12 13.58 -15.41
N LYS A 162 5.37 14.25 -14.28
CA LYS A 162 5.32 15.72 -14.20
C LYS A 162 6.28 16.40 -15.19
N PRO A 163 7.60 16.08 -15.22
CA PRO A 163 8.50 16.61 -16.25
C PRO A 163 8.03 16.33 -17.69
N MET A 164 7.46 15.15 -17.95
CA MET A 164 6.99 14.81 -19.29
C MET A 164 5.85 15.70 -19.76
N VAL A 165 4.90 16.04 -18.87
CA VAL A 165 3.81 16.97 -19.19
C VAL A 165 4.34 18.36 -19.57
N TYR A 166 5.37 18.86 -18.88
CA TYR A 166 6.01 20.12 -19.24
C TYR A 166 6.69 20.06 -20.61
N VAL A 167 7.42 18.98 -20.91
CA VAL A 167 8.07 18.82 -22.22
C VAL A 167 7.02 18.75 -23.34
N ILE A 168 5.97 17.95 -23.16
CA ILE A 168 4.89 17.81 -24.14
C ILE A 168 4.17 19.15 -24.35
N SER A 169 3.89 19.90 -23.28
CA SER A 169 3.21 21.20 -23.40
C SER A 169 4.09 22.24 -24.10
N THR A 170 5.38 22.33 -23.76
CA THR A 170 6.32 23.24 -24.44
C THR A 170 6.43 22.93 -25.92
N ILE A 171 6.60 21.65 -26.29
CA ILE A 171 6.64 21.23 -27.70
C ILE A 171 5.32 21.60 -28.40
N GLY A 172 4.17 21.29 -27.79
CA GLY A 172 2.86 21.63 -28.35
C GLY A 172 2.68 23.12 -28.62
N VAL A 173 3.12 23.97 -27.68
CA VAL A 173 3.08 25.45 -27.84
C VAL A 173 4.01 25.91 -28.96
N LEU A 174 5.23 25.37 -29.06
CA LEU A 174 6.17 25.73 -30.12
C LEU A 174 5.64 25.35 -31.50
N TYR A 175 5.04 24.17 -31.65
CA TYR A 175 4.44 23.72 -32.91
C TYR A 175 3.19 24.53 -33.27
N LEU A 176 2.35 24.86 -32.27
CA LEU A 176 1.19 25.74 -32.47
C LEU A 176 1.63 27.13 -32.93
N PHE A 177 2.65 27.71 -32.29
CA PHE A 177 3.21 29.00 -32.68
C PHE A 177 3.79 28.96 -34.10
N LYS A 178 4.56 27.92 -34.43
CA LYS A 178 5.08 27.71 -35.79
C LYS A 178 3.95 27.66 -36.81
N TYR A 179 2.87 26.92 -36.53
CA TYR A 179 1.71 26.83 -37.42
C TYR A 179 1.06 28.20 -37.63
N LEU A 180 0.81 28.95 -36.56
CA LEU A 180 0.23 30.29 -36.62
C LEU A 180 1.11 31.32 -37.36
N MET A 181 2.43 31.14 -37.35
CA MET A 181 3.37 32.01 -38.09
C MET A 181 3.55 31.58 -39.56
N THR A 182 3.10 30.37 -39.90
CA THR A 182 3.20 29.82 -41.27
C THR A 182 1.93 30.09 -42.09
N VAL A 183 0.78 30.23 -41.43
CA VAL A 183 -0.52 30.64 -42.01
C VAL A 183 -0.62 32.16 -42.01
#